data_AF-A0A5M8P5X7-F1
#
_entry.id   AF-A0A5M8P5X7-F1
#
_cell.length_a   1.000
_cell.length_b   1.000
_cell.length_c   1.000
_cell.angle_alpha   90.00
_cell.angle_beta   90.00
_cell.angle_gamma   90.00
#
_symmetry.space_group_name_H-M   'P 1'
#
loop_
_entity.id
_entity.type
_entity.pdbx_description
1 polymer ?
#
loop_
_entity_poly.entity_id
_entity_poly.type
_entity_poly.pdbx_seq_one_letter_code
_entity_poly.pdbx_strand_id
1 'polypeptide(L)'
;MTDNKEVMRFPYPWRGIGVLVVFLLLAPPVQVVVAAFMEHDFIGGRQILFEIGAVLRERVVPFLLSGYSFYMPPVFFAALMSAWRPAQGLALTVSGAIGRMVLCGLACEVFYQCFVVIAGGAWRADIVLVGLVQWIISGFVCFLAAAQLGLSRPARAER
;
A
#
# COMPACT_ATOMS: atom_id res chain seq x y z
N MET A 1 -24.88 20.71 27.29
CA MET A 1 -23.72 19.85 27.03
C MET A 1 -24.17 18.72 26.12
N THR A 2 -24.00 18.89 24.82
CA THR A 2 -24.32 17.87 23.82
C THR A 2 -23.24 16.79 23.89
N ASP A 3 -23.64 15.65 24.44
CA ASP A 3 -22.86 14.42 24.51
C ASP A 3 -22.63 13.92 23.07
N ASN A 4 -21.58 14.43 22.42
CA ASN A 4 -21.08 13.95 21.14
C ASN A 4 -20.48 12.56 21.37
N LYS A 5 -21.36 11.56 21.51
CA LYS A 5 -21.02 10.15 21.30
C LYS A 5 -20.66 10.02 19.83
N GLU A 6 -19.41 10.31 19.51
CA GLU A 6 -18.82 9.89 18.25
C GLU A 6 -18.90 8.36 18.22
N VAL A 7 -19.96 7.88 17.58
CA VAL A 7 -20.25 6.46 17.41
C VAL A 7 -19.02 5.82 16.78
N MET A 8 -18.35 4.92 17.54
CA MET A 8 -17.32 4.06 16.98
C MET A 8 -17.94 3.28 15.83
N ARG A 9 -17.62 3.63 14.57
CA ARG A 9 -18.22 2.97 13.39
C ARG A 9 -17.88 1.48 13.32
N PHE A 10 -16.74 1.06 13.88
CA PHE A 10 -16.31 -0.35 13.91
C PHE A 10 -15.49 -0.63 15.18
N PRO A 11 -15.75 -1.69 15.95
CA PRO A 11 -14.88 -2.14 17.03
C PRO A 11 -13.65 -2.89 16.48
N TYR A 12 -12.61 -3.06 17.30
CA TYR A 12 -11.55 -4.05 16.99
C TYR A 12 -12.13 -5.46 17.07
N PRO A 13 -11.77 -6.41 16.19
CA PRO A 13 -10.74 -6.37 15.14
C PRO A 13 -11.21 -5.86 13.76
N TRP A 14 -12.51 -5.57 13.60
CA TRP A 14 -13.12 -5.17 12.32
C TRP A 14 -12.46 -3.94 11.69
N ARG A 15 -11.94 -3.02 12.51
CA ARG A 15 -11.14 -1.89 12.02
C ARG A 15 -9.88 -2.29 11.28
N GLY A 16 -9.09 -3.21 11.84
CA GLY A 16 -7.85 -3.64 11.19
C GLY A 16 -8.13 -4.42 9.90
N ILE A 17 -9.21 -5.22 9.88
CA ILE A 17 -9.70 -5.85 8.64
C ILE A 17 -10.09 -4.78 7.62
N GLY A 18 -10.79 -3.72 8.03
CA GLY A 18 -11.14 -2.59 7.16
C GLY A 18 -9.91 -1.91 6.55
N VAL A 19 -8.85 -1.70 7.34
CA VAL A 19 -7.58 -1.15 6.85
C VAL A 19 -6.92 -2.10 5.85
N LEU A 20 -6.90 -3.41 6.13
CA LEU A 20 -6.36 -4.40 5.20
C LEU A 20 -7.13 -4.44 3.89
N VAL A 21 -8.46 -4.33 3.93
CA VAL A 21 -9.30 -4.25 2.72
C VAL A 21 -8.97 -3.00 1.90
N VAL A 22 -8.79 -1.84 2.55
CA VAL A 22 -8.35 -0.61 1.86
C VAL A 22 -7.02 -0.85 1.15
N PHE A 23 -6.06 -1.48 1.82
CA PHE A 23 -4.76 -1.79 1.24
C PHE A 23 -4.85 -2.80 0.08
N LEU A 24 -5.67 -3.84 0.19
CA LEU A 24 -5.88 -4.80 -0.90
C LEU A 24 -6.45 -4.13 -2.14
N LEU A 25 -7.43 -3.24 -1.98
CA LEU A 25 -8.10 -2.60 -3.09
C LEU A 25 -7.29 -1.46 -3.72
N LEU A 26 -6.55 -0.70 -2.91
CA LEU A 26 -5.89 0.53 -3.37
C LEU A 26 -4.39 0.42 -3.55
N ALA A 27 -3.67 -0.39 -2.76
CA ALA A 27 -2.22 -0.43 -2.89
C ALA A 27 -1.77 -0.98 -4.25
N PRO A 28 -2.29 -2.11 -4.78
CA PRO A 28 -1.86 -2.61 -6.08
C PRO A 28 -2.11 -1.65 -7.27
N PRO A 29 -3.28 -1.00 -7.44
CA PRO A 29 -3.44 -0.04 -8.52
C PRO A 29 -2.57 1.20 -8.35
N VAL A 30 -2.34 1.66 -7.11
CA VAL A 30 -1.43 2.79 -6.84
C VAL A 30 0.00 2.41 -7.21
N GLN A 31 0.45 1.20 -6.90
CA GLN A 31 1.77 0.68 -7.28
C GLN A 31 1.96 0.69 -8.81
N VAL A 32 0.98 0.19 -9.57
CA VAL A 32 1.03 0.19 -11.05
C VAL A 32 1.07 1.62 -11.60
N VAL A 33 0.28 2.53 -11.04
CA VAL A 33 0.32 3.94 -11.44
C VAL A 33 1.70 4.53 -11.15
N VAL A 34 2.21 4.40 -9.92
CA VAL A 34 3.51 4.97 -9.57
C VAL A 34 4.63 4.37 -10.43
N ALA A 35 4.62 3.06 -10.68
CA ALA A 35 5.57 2.41 -11.57
C ALA A 35 5.52 2.97 -12.99
N ALA A 36 4.33 3.06 -13.58
CA ALA A 36 4.14 3.59 -14.93
C ALA A 36 4.61 5.05 -15.07
N PHE A 37 4.42 5.86 -14.04
CA PHE A 37 4.88 7.24 -14.00
C PHE A 37 6.39 7.36 -13.76
N MET A 38 6.99 6.50 -12.95
CA MET A 38 8.44 6.51 -12.71
C MET A 38 9.25 6.05 -13.93
N GLU A 39 8.66 5.19 -14.77
CA GLU A 39 9.28 4.74 -16.03
C GLU A 39 9.05 5.69 -17.21
N HIS A 40 8.19 6.71 -17.06
CA HIS A 40 7.87 7.64 -18.14
C HIS A 40 8.76 8.89 -18.10
N ASP A 41 9.51 9.12 -19.17
CA ASP A 41 10.28 10.34 -19.36
C ASP A 41 9.34 11.50 -19.73
N PHE A 42 8.96 12.29 -18.73
CA PHE A 42 8.10 13.46 -18.93
C PHE A 42 8.85 14.57 -19.68
N ILE A 43 8.26 15.03 -20.78
CA ILE A 43 8.76 16.16 -21.57
C ILE A 43 8.28 17.48 -20.94
N GLY A 44 7.09 17.47 -20.32
CA GLY A 44 6.56 18.56 -19.50
C GLY A 44 5.98 19.75 -20.30
N GLY A 45 5.57 20.79 -19.57
CA GLY A 45 4.99 22.01 -20.17
C GLY A 45 3.47 21.94 -20.38
N ARG A 46 2.95 22.54 -21.45
CA ARG A 46 1.49 22.65 -21.70
C ARG A 46 0.81 21.33 -22.06
N GLN A 47 1.57 20.28 -22.37
CA GLN A 47 1.05 18.96 -22.80
C GLN A 47 0.97 17.93 -21.68
N ILE A 48 1.32 18.30 -20.45
CA ILE A 48 1.43 17.35 -19.32
C ILE A 48 0.14 16.57 -19.05
N LEU A 49 -1.03 17.18 -19.26
CA LEU A 49 -2.32 16.51 -19.12
C LEU A 49 -2.55 15.42 -20.18
N PHE A 50 -2.06 15.63 -21.41
CA PHE A 50 -2.12 14.64 -22.48
C PHE A 50 -1.12 13.51 -22.24
N GLU A 51 0.09 13.81 -21.77
CA GLU A 51 1.10 12.82 -21.38
C GLU A 51 0.58 11.92 -20.25
N ILE A 52 -0.02 12.50 -19.20
CA ILE A 52 -0.69 11.78 -18.11
C ILE A 52 -1.77 10.84 -18.67
N GLY A 53 -2.63 11.34 -19.57
CA GLY A 53 -3.68 10.53 -20.19
C GLY A 53 -3.13 9.36 -21.02
N ALA A 54 -2.03 9.58 -21.74
CA ALA A 54 -1.35 8.54 -22.52
C ALA A 54 -0.75 7.46 -21.61
N VAL A 55 -0.03 7.84 -20.55
CA VAL A 55 0.53 6.91 -19.56
C VAL A 55 -0.57 6.05 -18.94
N LEU A 56 -1.69 6.66 -18.53
CA LEU A 56 -2.80 5.91 -17.94
C LEU A 56 -3.39 4.90 -18.93
N ARG A 57 -3.61 5.30 -20.19
CA ARG A 57 -4.22 4.45 -21.20
C ARG A 57 -3.30 3.32 -21.68
N GLU A 58 -2.03 3.62 -21.88
CA GLU A 58 -1.08 2.72 -22.55
C GLU A 58 -0.26 1.88 -21.58
N ARG A 59 -0.04 2.37 -20.35
CA ARG A 59 0.84 1.73 -19.35
C ARG A 59 0.12 1.30 -18.08
N VAL A 60 -0.98 1.95 -17.69
CA VAL A 60 -1.69 1.57 -16.44
C VAL A 60 -2.83 0.62 -16.72
N VAL A 61 -3.79 0.98 -17.58
CA VAL A 61 -4.98 0.16 -17.87
C VAL A 61 -4.65 -1.28 -18.28
N PRO A 62 -3.74 -1.55 -19.23
CA PRO A 62 -3.45 -2.92 -19.66
C PRO A 62 -2.73 -3.75 -18.57
N PHE A 63 -1.97 -3.10 -17.69
CA PHE A 63 -1.15 -3.77 -16.67
C PHE A 63 -1.78 -3.75 -15.28
N LEU A 64 -2.97 -3.15 -15.11
CA LEU A 64 -3.62 -3.00 -13.81
C LEU A 64 -3.90 -4.37 -13.16
N LEU A 65 -4.45 -5.32 -13.94
CA LEU A 65 -4.79 -6.65 -13.44
C LEU A 65 -3.55 -7.51 -13.17
N SER A 66 -2.54 -7.44 -14.04
CA SER A 66 -1.28 -8.17 -13.84
C SER A 66 -0.49 -7.60 -12.65
N GLY A 67 -0.46 -6.29 -12.50
CA GLY A 67 0.14 -5.61 -11.37
C GLY A 67 -0.59 -5.91 -10.07
N TYR A 68 -1.91 -6.08 -10.11
CA TYR A 68 -2.68 -6.53 -8.94
C TYR A 68 -2.13 -7.84 -8.38
N SER A 69 -1.91 -8.84 -9.23
CA SER A 69 -1.34 -10.13 -8.84
C SER A 69 0.11 -10.03 -8.35
N PHE A 70 0.91 -9.13 -8.91
CA PHE A 70 2.31 -8.94 -8.52
C PHE A 70 2.43 -8.27 -7.14
N TYR A 71 1.62 -7.25 -6.86
CA TYR A 71 1.68 -6.48 -5.61
C TYR A 71 0.80 -7.04 -4.49
N MET A 72 0.00 -8.07 -4.74
CA MET A 72 -0.88 -8.70 -3.74
C MET A 72 -0.13 -9.49 -2.64
N PRO A 73 0.95 -10.26 -2.91
CA PRO A 73 1.63 -11.06 -1.88
C PRO A 73 2.14 -10.24 -0.69
N PRO A 74 2.77 -9.05 -0.86
CA PRO A 74 3.17 -8.21 0.26
C PRO A 74 2.01 -7.76 1.14
N VAL A 75 0.86 -7.45 0.53
CA VAL A 75 -0.39 -7.09 1.24
C VAL A 75 -0.90 -8.27 2.06
N PHE A 76 -0.87 -9.46 1.47
CA PHE A 76 -1.26 -10.69 2.15
C PHE A 76 -0.33 -11.01 3.35
N PHE A 77 0.99 -10.86 3.19
CA PHE A 77 1.93 -11.08 4.29
C PHE A 77 1.73 -10.08 5.43
N ALA A 78 1.49 -8.81 5.11
CA ALA A 78 1.19 -7.80 6.13
C ALA A 78 -0.15 -8.09 6.85
N ALA A 79 -1.16 -8.58 6.13
CA ALA A 79 -2.41 -9.05 6.73
C ALA A 79 -2.18 -10.22 7.69
N LEU A 80 -1.39 -11.23 7.28
CA LEU A 80 -1.04 -12.38 8.09
C LEU A 80 -0.27 -11.97 9.36
N MET A 81 0.74 -11.10 9.22
CA MET A 81 1.51 -10.54 10.33
C MET A 81 0.64 -9.74 11.30
N SER A 82 -0.43 -9.12 10.81
CA SER A 82 -1.37 -8.35 11.64
C SER A 82 -2.39 -9.25 12.37
N ALA A 83 -2.63 -10.46 11.86
CA ALA A 83 -3.46 -11.48 12.50
C ALA A 83 -2.73 -12.27 13.60
N TRP A 84 -1.39 -12.27 13.61
CA TRP A 84 -0.59 -12.99 14.61
C TRP A 84 -0.72 -12.41 16.03
N ARG A 85 -0.91 -13.31 17.02
CA ARG A 85 -1.17 -13.00 18.44
C ARG A 85 -0.30 -11.91 19.08
N PRO A 86 1.03 -11.85 18.87
CA PRO A 86 1.87 -10.81 19.46
C PRO A 86 1.60 -9.41 18.87
N ALA A 87 0.93 -9.35 17.72
CA ALA A 87 0.75 -8.16 16.92
C ALA A 87 -0.67 -7.57 17.03
N GLN A 88 -1.68 -8.34 17.46
CA GLN A 88 -3.11 -8.00 17.39
C GLN A 88 -3.50 -6.64 18.01
N GLY A 89 -2.78 -6.10 19.00
CA GLY A 89 -3.09 -4.77 19.58
C GLY A 89 -2.52 -3.60 18.77
N LEU A 90 -1.19 -3.56 18.61
CA LEU A 90 -0.48 -2.48 17.93
C LEU A 90 -0.57 -2.55 16.40
N ALA A 91 -0.73 -3.76 15.83
CA ALA A 91 -0.81 -3.98 14.38
C ALA A 91 -2.12 -3.53 13.76
N LEU A 92 -3.21 -3.54 14.53
CA LEU A 92 -4.52 -3.14 14.01
C LEU A 92 -4.71 -1.61 14.06
N THR A 93 -3.77 -0.86 14.64
CA THR A 93 -3.73 0.60 14.50
C THR A 93 -3.39 0.97 13.05
N VAL A 94 -3.96 2.07 12.53
CA VAL A 94 -3.73 2.49 11.14
C VAL A 94 -2.25 2.71 10.85
N SER A 95 -1.51 3.37 11.75
CA SER A 95 -0.07 3.58 11.62
C SER A 95 0.72 2.27 11.70
N GLY A 96 0.34 1.35 12.58
CA GLY A 96 0.95 0.03 12.68
C GLY A 96 0.73 -0.84 11.44
N ALA A 97 -0.47 -0.78 10.86
CA ALA A 97 -0.80 -1.47 9.61
C ALA A 97 0.03 -0.91 8.45
N ILE A 98 0.11 0.41 8.29
CA ILE A 98 0.93 1.06 7.26
C ILE A 98 2.41 0.67 7.40
N GLY A 99 2.97 0.77 8.61
CA GLY A 99 4.37 0.41 8.85
C GLY A 99 4.67 -1.04 8.45
N ARG A 100 3.77 -1.97 8.78
CA ARG A 100 3.92 -3.39 8.39
C ARG A 100 3.76 -3.59 6.89
N MET A 101 2.82 -2.91 6.26
CA MET A 101 2.64 -2.96 4.80
C MET A 101 3.91 -2.52 4.07
N VAL A 102 4.53 -1.41 4.49
CA VAL A 102 5.79 -0.92 3.91
C VAL A 102 6.93 -1.91 4.17
N LEU A 103 7.06 -2.44 5.39
CA LEU A 103 8.09 -3.41 5.74
C LEU A 103 7.94 -4.75 4.99
N CYS A 104 6.72 -5.28 4.89
CA CYS A 104 6.42 -6.50 4.13
C CYS A 104 6.65 -6.29 2.63
N GLY A 105 6.25 -5.12 2.11
CA GLY A 105 6.59 -4.66 0.75
C GLY A 105 8.08 -4.73 0.49
N LEU A 106 8.86 -4.05 1.32
CA LEU A 106 10.32 -4.02 1.21
C LEU A 106 10.94 -5.41 1.31
N ALA A 107 10.48 -6.24 2.24
CA ALA A 107 10.95 -7.61 2.39
C ALA A 107 10.71 -8.41 1.11
N CYS A 108 9.51 -8.33 0.51
CA CYS A 108 9.21 -9.03 -0.74
C CYS A 108 10.08 -8.56 -1.91
N GLU A 109 10.35 -7.26 -2.03
CA GLU A 109 11.27 -6.72 -3.05
C GLU A 109 12.70 -7.26 -2.88
N VAL A 110 13.19 -7.30 -1.63
CA VAL A 110 14.50 -7.89 -1.30
C VAL A 110 14.52 -9.39 -1.64
N PHE A 111 13.47 -10.14 -1.29
CA PHE A 111 13.36 -11.56 -1.64
C PHE A 111 13.34 -11.77 -3.16
N TYR A 112 12.64 -10.93 -3.90
CA TYR A 112 12.63 -10.98 -5.37
C TYR A 112 14.03 -10.75 -5.95
N GLN A 113 14.76 -9.74 -5.47
CA GLN A 113 16.14 -9.49 -5.87
C GLN A 113 17.07 -10.65 -5.50
N CYS A 114 16.92 -11.25 -4.33
CA CYS A 114 17.67 -12.45 -3.96
C CYS A 114 17.43 -13.59 -4.96
N PHE A 115 16.18 -13.80 -5.39
CA PHE A 115 15.85 -14.82 -6.37
C PHE A 115 16.48 -14.54 -7.74
N VAL A 116 16.47 -13.27 -8.19
CA VAL A 116 17.15 -12.84 -9.43
C VAL A 116 18.65 -13.13 -9.37
N VAL A 117 19.31 -12.86 -8.24
CA VAL A 117 20.73 -13.16 -8.06
C VAL A 117 21.00 -14.66 -8.09
N ILE A 118 20.18 -15.48 -7.41
CA ILE A 118 20.31 -16.94 -7.44
C ILE A 118 20.14 -17.50 -8.85
N ALA A 119 19.26 -16.89 -9.66
CA ALA A 119 19.05 -17.26 -11.06
C ALA A 119 20.16 -16.79 -12.02
N GLY A 120 21.24 -16.17 -11.51
CA GLY A 120 22.38 -15.69 -12.31
C GLY A 120 22.27 -14.23 -12.76
N GLY A 121 21.28 -13.48 -12.26
CA GLY A 121 21.17 -12.04 -12.47
C GLY A 121 22.07 -11.21 -11.55
N ALA A 122 22.12 -9.90 -11.79
CA ALA A 122 22.84 -8.95 -10.96
C ALA A 122 21.93 -8.34 -9.89
N TRP A 123 22.48 -8.09 -8.70
CA TRP A 123 21.79 -7.35 -7.64
C TRP A 123 21.57 -5.90 -8.07
N ARG A 124 20.33 -5.41 -7.96
CA ARG A 124 19.94 -4.05 -8.34
C ARG A 124 19.32 -3.30 -7.16
N ALA A 125 20.16 -2.55 -6.46
CA ALA A 125 19.75 -1.74 -5.31
C ALA A 125 18.77 -0.63 -5.68
N ASP A 126 18.84 -0.14 -6.92
CA ASP A 126 17.90 0.82 -7.50
C ASP A 126 16.47 0.28 -7.52
N ILE A 127 16.27 -1.01 -7.84
CA ILE A 127 14.93 -1.63 -7.85
C ILE A 127 14.35 -1.67 -6.43
N VAL A 128 15.15 -2.02 -5.43
CA VAL A 128 14.71 -2.06 -4.02
C VAL A 128 14.32 -0.65 -3.54
N LEU A 129 15.10 0.36 -3.91
CA LEU A 129 14.82 1.75 -3.56
C LEU A 129 13.55 2.26 -4.23
N VAL A 130 13.34 1.96 -5.51
CA VAL A 130 12.12 2.29 -6.26
C VAL A 130 10.91 1.61 -5.60
N GLY A 131 11.02 0.32 -5.28
CA GLY A 131 9.96 -0.41 -4.57
C GLY A 131 9.63 0.23 -3.21
N LEU A 132 10.63 0.66 -2.44
CA LEU A 132 10.41 1.36 -1.17
C LEU A 132 9.59 2.65 -1.36
N VAL A 133 9.95 3.47 -2.36
CA VAL A 133 9.23 4.71 -2.67
C VAL A 133 7.78 4.40 -3.06
N GLN A 134 7.56 3.38 -3.90
CA GLN A 134 6.22 2.98 -4.30
C GLN A 134 5.37 2.51 -3.10
N TRP A 135 5.96 1.76 -2.16
CA TRP A 135 5.28 1.32 -0.94
C TRP A 135 4.96 2.48 0.01
N ILE A 136 5.83 3.47 0.12
CA ILE A 136 5.58 4.68 0.92
C ILE A 136 4.39 5.46 0.33
N ILE A 137 4.38 5.69 -0.99
CA ILE A 137 3.29 6.41 -1.67
C ILE A 137 1.97 5.64 -1.52
N SER A 138 2.00 4.32 -1.76
CA SER A 138 0.84 3.45 -1.60
C SER A 138 0.31 3.46 -0.16
N GLY A 139 1.22 3.42 0.83
CA GLY A 139 0.88 3.51 2.25
C GLY A 139 0.21 4.85 2.60
N PHE A 140 0.69 5.96 2.03
CA PHE A 140 0.11 7.27 2.22
C PHE A 140 -1.30 7.39 1.58
N VAL A 141 -1.48 6.90 0.36
CA VAL A 141 -2.81 6.89 -0.29
C VAL A 141 -3.80 6.04 0.50
N CYS A 142 -3.38 4.86 0.94
CA CYS A 142 -4.22 3.98 1.77
C CYS A 142 -4.53 4.61 3.14
N PHE A 143 -3.60 5.37 3.73
CA PHE A 143 -3.85 6.14 4.96
C PHE A 143 -4.96 7.17 4.76
N LEU A 144 -4.88 7.97 3.69
CA LEU A 144 -5.88 8.99 3.40
C LEU A 144 -7.27 8.37 3.21
N ALA A 145 -7.36 7.27 2.45
CA ALA A 145 -8.61 6.53 2.27
C ALA A 145 -9.14 5.97 3.61
N ALA A 146 -8.29 5.35 4.42
CA ALA A 146 -8.67 4.83 5.73
C ALA A 146 -9.12 5.94 6.70
N ALA A 147 -8.50 7.13 6.63
CA ALA A 147 -8.88 8.28 7.43
C ALA A 147 -10.26 8.83 7.03
N GLN A 148 -10.56 8.93 5.73
CA GLN A 148 -11.88 9.32 5.23
C GLN A 148 -12.99 8.36 5.65
N LEU A 149 -12.67 7.06 5.74
CA LEU A 149 -13.59 6.03 6.23
C LEU A 149 -13.75 6.02 7.76
N GLY A 150 -13.04 6.89 8.49
CA GLY A 150 -13.09 6.97 9.95
C GLY A 150 -12.37 5.81 10.65
N LEU A 151 -11.47 5.11 9.95
CA LEU A 151 -10.69 4.00 10.50
C LEU A 151 -9.46 4.47 11.30
N SER A 152 -9.08 5.75 11.17
CA SER A 152 -7.88 6.36 11.79
C SER A 152 -8.03 6.74 13.26
N ARG A 153 -9.24 6.79 13.82
CA ARG A 153 -9.44 7.18 15.22
C ARG A 153 -9.20 5.99 16.16
N PRO A 154 -8.43 6.15 17.25
CA PRO A 154 -8.25 5.07 18.23
C PRO A 154 -9.60 4.63 18.80
N ALA A 155 -9.77 3.32 19.02
CA ALA A 155 -10.90 2.86 19.83
C ALA A 155 -10.63 3.40 21.24
N ARG A 156 -11.60 4.10 21.85
CA ARG A 156 -11.49 4.35 23.29
C ARG A 156 -11.41 2.97 23.94
N ALA A 157 -10.31 2.70 24.64
CA ALA A 157 -10.26 1.59 25.57
C ALA A 157 -11.44 1.79 26.52
N GLU A 158 -12.44 0.91 26.45
CA GLU A 158 -13.40 0.77 27.54
C GLU A 158 -12.57 0.44 28.77
N ARG A 159 -12.54 1.39 29.71
CA ARG A 159 -11.95 1.20 31.04
C ARG A 159 -12.86 0.31 31.87
#